data_AF-A0A9R1VLJ2-F1
#
_entry.id   AF-A0A9R1VLJ2-F1
#
_cell.length_a   1.000
_cell.length_b   1.000
_cell.length_c   1.000
_cell.angle_alpha   90.00
_cell.angle_beta   90.00
_cell.angle_gamma   90.00
#
_symmetry.space_group_name_H-M   'P 1'
#
loop_
_entity.id
_entity.type
_entity.pdbx_description
1 polymer ?
#
loop_
_entity_poly.entity_id
_entity_poly.type
_entity_poly.pdbx_seq_one_letter_code
_entity_poly.pdbx_strand_id
1 'polypeptide(L)'
;MNFKKRFNKLVWDIWELLMKEFNLEDEKWFKDIFENKEAWVPAYFNDFPRCGLMKTTSRSDNTNSFFNTYSETKNFFQNFMMNYEATIKKQCYTERELDHKTKGAKYYWRSPHMIEQHATKVYTSKVFFEIQKEIYKGGWFCEVKDLGEGDGWEIFKVIHKNQKHEVKATYKVELKYDEKGVSCTYGHFNRFGILCRHAFKVLMDKNFNEIPKQYILSRWTNDVISLNYQLSRDRFDEEDEEVTKLVNEVFLNVETTLDIVRHDKQKLAFLAEKTEILLNEVKSNCSCEKPITNSDILEKLYNVTIPEEVEIFVPEVHHNKISRKKRLIGEVEKSIYECSNEEQKMFTIWYKRTTQ
;
A
#
# COMPACT_ATOMS: atom_id res chain seq x y z
N MET A 1 -20.30 30.85 4.73
CA MET A 1 -21.46 29.96 5.00
C MET A 1 -21.09 28.55 4.55
N ASN A 2 -21.10 27.56 5.45
CA ASN A 2 -20.44 26.25 5.26
C ASN A 2 -21.19 25.37 4.24
N PHE A 3 -20.52 24.95 3.16
CA PHE A 3 -21.03 24.00 2.15
C PHE A 3 -21.60 22.74 2.80
N LYS A 4 -20.94 22.24 3.86
CA LYS A 4 -21.39 21.11 4.67
C LYS A 4 -22.80 21.31 5.21
N LYS A 5 -23.14 22.53 5.66
CA LYS A 5 -24.45 22.85 6.25
C LYS A 5 -25.56 22.88 5.18
N ARG A 6 -25.26 23.42 3.99
CA ARG A 6 -26.20 23.45 2.85
C ARG A 6 -26.40 22.07 2.21
N PHE A 7 -25.33 21.31 2.06
CA PHE A 7 -25.38 19.97 1.49
C PHE A 7 -26.08 18.98 2.42
N ASN A 8 -25.80 19.04 3.73
CA ASN A 8 -26.58 18.32 4.75
C ASN A 8 -28.06 18.66 4.62
N LYS A 9 -28.40 19.94 4.61
CA LYS A 9 -29.80 20.36 4.49
C LYS A 9 -30.46 19.79 3.23
N LEU A 10 -29.84 19.94 2.05
CA LEU A 10 -30.38 19.42 0.80
C LEU A 10 -30.53 17.89 0.76
N VAL A 11 -29.54 17.14 1.24
CA VAL A 11 -29.57 15.66 1.18
C VAL A 11 -30.56 15.09 2.19
N TRP A 12 -30.62 15.65 3.40
CA TRP A 12 -31.50 15.16 4.46
C TRP A 12 -32.95 15.59 4.27
N ASP A 13 -33.21 16.78 3.71
CA ASP A 13 -34.58 17.22 3.38
C ASP A 13 -35.21 16.32 2.29
N ILE A 14 -34.40 15.68 1.42
CA ILE A 14 -34.87 14.72 0.40
C ILE A 14 -35.15 13.33 1.00
N TRP A 15 -34.47 12.94 2.08
CA TRP A 15 -34.67 11.65 2.73
C TRP A 15 -36.08 11.50 3.28
N GLU A 16 -36.61 12.53 3.95
CA GLU A 16 -37.98 12.53 4.48
C GLU A 16 -39.03 12.42 3.37
N LEU A 17 -38.80 13.07 2.22
CA LEU A 17 -39.68 12.96 1.06
C LEU A 17 -39.65 11.55 0.45
N LEU A 18 -38.48 10.93 0.35
CA LEU A 18 -38.32 9.55 -0.13
C LEU A 18 -39.01 8.53 0.79
N MET A 19 -38.87 8.68 2.11
CA MET A 19 -39.53 7.76 3.05
C MET A 19 -41.06 7.84 2.92
N LYS A 20 -41.61 9.04 2.69
CA LYS A 20 -43.05 9.27 2.45
C LYS A 20 -43.53 8.72 1.11
N GLU A 21 -42.79 9.00 0.03
CA GLU A 21 -43.18 8.57 -1.32
C GLU A 21 -43.30 7.04 -1.43
N PHE A 22 -42.43 6.32 -0.72
CA PHE A 22 -42.39 4.86 -0.74
C PHE A 22 -43.06 4.18 0.46
N ASN A 23 -43.70 4.94 1.37
CA ASN A 23 -44.33 4.42 2.60
C ASN A 23 -43.38 3.57 3.48
N LEU A 24 -42.13 4.01 3.62
CA LEU A 24 -41.07 3.28 4.36
C LEU A 24 -40.82 3.86 5.76
N GLU A 25 -41.65 4.81 6.20
CA GLU A 25 -41.47 5.55 7.45
C GLU A 25 -41.46 4.65 8.69
N ASP A 26 -42.15 3.51 8.65
CA ASP A 26 -42.28 2.59 9.79
C ASP A 26 -41.33 1.38 9.75
N GLU A 27 -40.59 1.24 8.66
CA GLU A 27 -39.64 0.14 8.51
C GLU A 27 -38.43 0.34 9.42
N LYS A 28 -38.26 -0.59 10.38
CA LYS A 28 -37.22 -0.53 11.41
C LYS A 28 -35.81 -0.38 10.81
N TRP A 29 -35.55 -1.08 9.71
CA TRP A 29 -34.25 -1.02 9.02
C TRP A 29 -33.89 0.40 8.57
N PHE A 30 -34.85 1.16 8.01
CA PHE A 30 -34.62 2.54 7.56
C PHE A 30 -34.43 3.50 8.74
N LYS A 31 -35.14 3.27 9.87
CA LYS A 31 -34.93 4.01 11.12
C LYS A 31 -33.52 3.79 11.66
N ASP A 32 -33.11 2.53 11.83
CA ASP A 32 -31.79 2.13 12.35
C ASP A 32 -30.63 2.67 11.46
N ILE A 33 -30.85 2.64 10.14
CA ILE A 33 -29.90 3.19 9.16
C ILE A 33 -29.82 4.71 9.27
N PHE A 34 -30.96 5.41 9.36
CA PHE A 34 -31.00 6.87 9.49
C PHE A 34 -30.45 7.37 10.84
N GLU A 35 -30.60 6.62 11.93
CA GLU A 35 -29.96 6.92 13.20
C GLU A 35 -28.43 6.90 13.10
N ASN A 36 -27.88 5.98 12.29
CA ASN A 36 -26.44 5.87 12.01
C ASN A 36 -25.96 6.74 10.84
N LYS A 37 -26.73 7.76 10.42
CA LYS A 37 -26.38 8.62 9.27
C LYS A 37 -25.06 9.36 9.39
N GLU A 38 -24.57 9.60 10.62
CA GLU A 38 -23.24 10.19 10.86
C GLU A 38 -22.09 9.27 10.46
N ALA A 39 -22.33 7.95 10.42
CA ALA A 39 -21.37 6.92 10.03
C ALA A 39 -21.45 6.53 8.55
N TRP A 40 -22.48 6.94 7.81
CA TRP A 40 -22.57 6.66 6.38
C TRP A 40 -21.42 7.32 5.66
N VAL A 41 -20.79 6.63 4.71
CA VAL A 41 -19.65 7.14 3.92
C VAL A 41 -20.10 8.45 3.30
N PRO A 42 -19.74 9.57 3.91
CA PRO A 42 -20.41 10.76 3.57
C PRO A 42 -19.73 11.22 2.28
N ALA A 43 -20.46 11.86 1.40
CA ALA A 43 -19.84 12.82 0.47
C ALA A 43 -19.01 13.95 1.18
N TYR A 44 -18.73 13.83 2.50
CA TYR A 44 -18.22 14.79 3.49
C TYR A 44 -16.77 14.61 3.93
N PHE A 45 -16.03 13.60 3.47
CA PHE A 45 -14.58 13.55 3.78
C PHE A 45 -13.74 14.48 2.90
N ASN A 46 -14.31 15.54 2.31
CA ASN A 46 -13.51 16.51 1.56
C ASN A 46 -12.61 17.34 2.48
N ASP A 47 -13.00 17.51 3.75
CA ASP A 47 -12.25 18.31 4.73
C ASP A 47 -11.27 17.47 5.56
N PHE A 48 -11.32 16.14 5.45
CA PHE A 48 -10.42 15.22 6.14
C PHE A 48 -9.34 14.70 5.18
N PRO A 49 -8.05 14.66 5.60
CA PRO A 49 -7.00 14.02 4.84
C PRO A 49 -7.31 12.53 4.64
N ARG A 50 -7.64 12.15 3.41
CA ARG A 50 -7.82 10.77 2.93
C ARG A 50 -6.66 10.28 2.08
N CYS A 51 -5.68 11.14 1.82
CA CYS A 51 -4.48 10.77 1.10
C CYS A 51 -3.76 9.61 1.80
N GLY A 52 -3.58 8.49 1.10
CA GLY A 52 -3.00 7.27 1.67
C GLY A 52 -3.99 6.29 2.30
N LEU A 53 -5.27 6.66 2.44
CA LEU A 53 -6.34 5.72 2.77
C LEU A 53 -6.89 5.12 1.47
N MET A 54 -6.69 3.82 1.26
CA MET A 54 -7.39 3.10 0.19
C MET A 54 -8.89 3.20 0.41
N LYS A 55 -9.67 3.33 -0.68
CA LYS A 55 -11.12 3.09 -0.62
C LYS A 55 -11.31 1.72 0.02
N THR A 56 -12.11 1.62 1.07
CA THR A 56 -12.21 0.43 1.95
C THR A 56 -12.40 -0.88 1.17
N THR A 57 -13.13 -0.86 0.05
CA THR A 57 -13.34 -2.01 -0.83
C THR A 57 -12.14 -2.33 -1.75
N SER A 58 -11.37 -1.34 -2.17
CA SER A 58 -10.16 -1.56 -2.98
C SER A 58 -9.09 -2.36 -2.25
N ARG A 59 -9.08 -2.36 -0.91
CA ARG A 59 -8.15 -3.17 -0.11
C ARG A 59 -8.48 -4.65 -0.27
N SER A 60 -9.70 -5.04 0.07
CA SER A 60 -10.15 -6.42 -0.08
C SER A 60 -10.15 -6.86 -1.53
N ASP A 61 -10.50 -5.99 -2.49
CA ASP A 61 -10.57 -6.38 -3.91
C ASP A 61 -9.17 -6.56 -4.52
N ASN A 62 -8.20 -5.69 -4.18
CA ASN A 62 -6.82 -5.86 -4.63
C ASN A 62 -6.18 -7.06 -3.94
N THR A 63 -6.33 -7.18 -2.61
CA THR A 63 -5.81 -8.33 -1.85
C THR A 63 -6.43 -9.65 -2.35
N ASN A 64 -7.74 -9.70 -2.56
CA ASN A 64 -8.41 -10.86 -3.12
C ASN A 64 -7.98 -11.10 -4.57
N SER A 65 -7.93 -10.09 -5.44
CA SER A 65 -7.42 -10.28 -6.81
C SER A 65 -5.98 -10.79 -6.84
N PHE A 66 -5.16 -10.36 -5.88
CA PHE A 66 -3.74 -10.67 -5.81
C PHE A 66 -3.48 -12.06 -5.23
N PHE A 67 -4.28 -12.51 -4.26
CA PHE A 67 -4.19 -13.85 -3.65
C PHE A 67 -5.10 -14.89 -4.32
N ASN A 68 -6.14 -14.49 -5.05
CA ASN A 68 -7.02 -15.41 -5.78
C ASN A 68 -6.27 -16.23 -6.83
N THR A 69 -5.16 -15.70 -7.38
CA THR A 69 -4.27 -16.44 -8.29
C THR A 69 -3.58 -17.62 -7.59
N TYR A 70 -3.50 -17.60 -6.26
CA TYR A 70 -2.74 -18.56 -5.46
C TYR A 70 -3.61 -19.37 -4.49
N SER A 71 -4.91 -19.07 -4.42
CA SER A 71 -5.89 -19.74 -3.57
C SER A 71 -6.75 -20.70 -4.39
N GLU A 72 -6.16 -21.76 -4.93
CA GLU A 72 -6.96 -22.91 -5.35
C GLU A 72 -7.47 -23.64 -4.10
N THR A 73 -8.73 -24.07 -4.11
CA THR A 73 -9.43 -24.76 -3.01
C THR A 73 -8.75 -26.05 -2.51
N LYS A 74 -7.66 -26.49 -3.15
CA LYS A 74 -6.88 -27.70 -2.82
C LYS A 74 -5.51 -27.41 -2.22
N ASN A 75 -5.11 -26.15 -2.04
CA ASN A 75 -3.79 -25.83 -1.51
C ASN A 75 -3.74 -26.11 0.00
N PHE A 76 -2.83 -27.01 0.41
CA PHE A 76 -2.46 -27.19 1.82
C PHE A 76 -1.96 -25.86 2.40
N PHE A 77 -2.14 -25.65 3.71
CA PHE A 77 -1.69 -24.44 4.40
C PHE A 77 -0.22 -24.09 4.10
N GLN A 78 0.64 -25.10 4.00
CA GLN A 78 2.03 -24.95 3.61
C GLN A 78 2.20 -24.32 2.22
N ASN A 79 1.45 -24.79 1.21
CA ASN A 79 1.48 -24.21 -0.14
C ASN A 79 0.97 -22.76 -0.15
N PHE A 80 -0.03 -22.46 0.68
CA PHE A 80 -0.50 -21.09 0.86
C PHE A 80 0.59 -20.19 1.47
N MET A 81 1.27 -20.64 2.53
CA MET A 81 2.35 -19.88 3.17
C MET A 81 3.53 -19.64 2.22
N MET A 82 3.97 -20.67 1.48
CA MET A 82 5.02 -20.53 0.48
C MET A 82 4.63 -19.55 -0.64
N ASN A 83 3.39 -19.64 -1.13
CA ASN A 83 2.89 -18.71 -2.15
C ASN A 83 2.75 -17.28 -1.59
N TYR A 84 2.30 -17.12 -0.36
CA TYR A 84 2.22 -15.84 0.33
C TYR A 84 3.60 -15.18 0.40
N GLU A 85 4.60 -15.87 0.93
CA GLU A 85 5.98 -15.37 0.99
C GLU A 85 6.55 -15.03 -0.39
N ALA A 86 6.40 -15.92 -1.37
CA ALA A 86 6.87 -15.69 -2.73
C ALA A 86 6.21 -14.44 -3.34
N THR A 87 4.94 -14.23 -3.05
CA THR A 87 4.17 -13.09 -3.54
C THR A 87 4.59 -11.79 -2.87
N ILE A 88 4.81 -11.79 -1.55
CA ILE A 88 5.37 -10.63 -0.83
C ILE A 88 6.77 -10.31 -1.36
N LYS A 89 7.64 -11.31 -1.52
CA LYS A 89 8.99 -11.15 -2.10
C LYS A 89 8.94 -10.56 -3.50
N LYS A 90 8.01 -11.01 -4.36
CA LYS A 90 7.77 -10.44 -5.69
C LYS A 90 7.36 -8.97 -5.63
N GLN A 91 6.44 -8.61 -4.74
CA GLN A 91 6.03 -7.22 -4.56
C GLN A 91 7.22 -6.33 -4.13
N CYS A 92 8.03 -6.80 -3.18
CA CYS A 92 9.24 -6.10 -2.72
C CYS A 92 10.30 -5.97 -3.82
N TYR A 93 10.45 -7.00 -4.65
CA TYR A 93 11.35 -6.96 -5.79
C TYR A 93 10.89 -5.92 -6.82
N THR A 94 9.60 -5.90 -7.15
CA THR A 94 9.02 -4.88 -8.05
C THR A 94 9.20 -3.47 -7.50
N GLU A 95 9.00 -3.28 -6.20
CA GLU A 95 9.25 -2.00 -5.52
C GLU A 95 10.72 -1.57 -5.67
N ARG A 96 11.68 -2.45 -5.36
CA ARG A 96 13.12 -2.18 -5.53
C ARG A 96 13.50 -1.86 -6.97
N GLU A 97 12.94 -2.57 -7.95
CA GLU A 97 13.19 -2.32 -9.36
C GLU A 97 12.68 -0.94 -9.78
N LEU A 98 11.51 -0.53 -9.28
CA LEU A 98 10.93 0.79 -9.54
C LEU A 98 11.73 1.90 -8.86
N ASP A 99 12.18 1.71 -7.63
CA ASP A 99 13.04 2.65 -6.91
C ASP A 99 14.38 2.83 -7.63
N HIS A 100 15.00 1.75 -8.07
CA HIS A 100 16.25 1.80 -8.84
C HIS A 100 16.06 2.58 -10.16
N LYS A 101 14.98 2.29 -10.90
CA LYS A 101 14.62 3.05 -12.11
C LYS A 101 14.37 4.53 -11.82
N THR A 102 13.81 4.85 -10.66
CA THR A 102 13.56 6.23 -10.23
C THR A 102 14.87 6.98 -9.98
N LYS A 103 15.80 6.38 -9.22
CA LYS A 103 17.10 6.99 -8.88
C LYS A 103 17.97 7.29 -10.11
N GLY A 104 17.88 6.46 -11.16
CA GLY A 104 18.65 6.63 -12.39
C GLY A 104 17.98 7.48 -13.49
N ALA A 105 16.71 7.84 -13.33
CA ALA A 105 15.94 8.48 -14.39
C ALA A 105 16.15 10.00 -14.44
N LYS A 106 16.33 10.52 -15.65
CA LYS A 106 16.33 11.96 -15.93
C LYS A 106 14.99 12.32 -16.56
N TYR A 107 14.25 13.21 -15.89
CA TYR A 107 12.97 13.72 -16.40
C TYR A 107 13.15 15.07 -17.07
N TYR A 108 12.46 15.25 -18.20
CA TYR A 108 12.37 16.53 -18.87
C TYR A 108 11.08 17.24 -18.45
N TRP A 109 11.22 18.47 -17.96
CA TRP A 109 10.09 19.34 -17.69
C TRP A 109 9.47 19.82 -19.01
N ARG A 110 8.15 19.93 -19.04
CA ARG A 110 7.38 20.34 -20.23
C ARG A 110 7.00 21.81 -20.19
N SER A 111 6.98 22.42 -19.01
CA SER A 111 6.67 23.83 -18.81
C SER A 111 7.92 24.61 -18.41
N PRO A 112 7.96 25.93 -18.66
CA PRO A 112 9.05 26.80 -18.19
C PRO A 112 8.98 27.10 -16.69
N HIS A 113 8.02 26.53 -15.94
CA HIS A 113 7.82 26.86 -14.53
C HIS A 113 8.77 26.06 -13.63
N MET A 114 9.51 26.78 -12.77
CA MET A 114 10.48 26.19 -11.83
C MET A 114 9.84 25.20 -10.83
N ILE A 115 8.53 25.35 -10.56
CA ILE A 115 7.78 24.41 -9.70
C ILE A 115 7.80 22.97 -10.25
N GLU A 116 7.86 22.81 -11.57
CA GLU A 116 7.99 21.50 -12.21
C GLU A 116 9.41 20.93 -12.03
N GLN A 117 10.44 21.79 -12.10
CA GLN A 117 11.83 21.40 -11.81
C GLN A 117 12.00 21.02 -10.33
N HIS A 118 11.30 21.68 -9.42
CA HIS A 118 11.28 21.25 -8.02
C HIS A 118 10.62 19.88 -7.87
N ALA A 119 9.53 19.62 -8.58
CA ALA A 119 8.82 18.34 -8.53
C ALA A 119 9.68 17.14 -8.99
N THR A 120 10.59 17.32 -9.96
CA THR A 120 11.48 16.24 -10.42
C THR A 120 12.47 15.78 -9.35
N LYS A 121 12.88 16.69 -8.45
CA LYS A 121 13.85 16.41 -7.38
C LYS A 121 13.19 15.69 -6.20
N VAL A 122 11.93 16.03 -5.92
CA VAL A 122 11.24 15.62 -4.70
C VAL A 122 10.49 14.30 -4.85
N TYR A 123 9.80 14.08 -5.97
CA TYR A 123 8.82 12.99 -6.10
C TYR A 123 9.35 11.77 -6.86
N THR A 124 8.79 10.60 -6.52
CA THR A 124 8.94 9.35 -7.31
C THR A 124 8.52 9.53 -8.75
N SER A 125 9.12 8.75 -9.67
CA SER A 125 8.86 8.85 -11.11
C SER A 125 7.36 8.92 -11.42
N LYS A 126 6.62 7.99 -10.81
CA LYS A 126 5.20 7.81 -11.06
C LYS A 126 4.40 9.00 -10.55
N VAL A 127 4.74 9.51 -9.37
CA VAL A 127 4.06 10.69 -8.81
C VAL A 127 4.44 11.95 -9.57
N PHE A 128 5.70 12.10 -9.96
CA PHE A 128 6.18 13.21 -10.78
C PHE A 128 5.36 13.33 -12.07
N PHE A 129 5.10 12.23 -12.79
CA PHE A 129 4.29 12.30 -14.02
C PHE A 129 2.84 12.71 -13.77
N GLU A 130 2.23 12.30 -12.64
CA GLU A 130 0.89 12.79 -12.28
C GLU A 130 0.90 14.29 -11.92
N ILE A 131 1.95 14.77 -11.25
CA ILE A 131 2.15 16.19 -10.96
C ILE A 131 2.37 16.99 -12.23
N GLN A 132 3.29 16.56 -13.10
CA GLN A 132 3.57 17.18 -14.40
C GLN A 132 2.29 17.31 -15.23
N LYS A 133 1.43 16.30 -15.20
CA LYS A 133 0.12 16.32 -15.87
C LYS A 133 -0.85 17.33 -15.25
N GLU A 134 -0.88 17.47 -13.93
CA GLU A 134 -1.70 18.50 -13.28
C GLU A 134 -1.15 19.93 -13.54
N ILE A 135 0.17 20.12 -13.53
CA ILE A 135 0.84 21.38 -13.89
C ILE A 135 0.52 21.77 -15.34
N TYR A 136 0.75 20.85 -16.29
CA TYR A 136 0.46 21.07 -17.71
C TYR A 136 -1.02 21.42 -17.95
N LYS A 137 -1.94 20.67 -17.35
CA LYS A 137 -3.38 20.94 -17.49
C LYS A 137 -3.80 22.23 -16.78
N GLY A 138 -3.10 22.61 -15.71
CA GLY A 138 -3.28 23.89 -15.03
C GLY A 138 -2.94 25.05 -15.96
N GLY A 139 -1.78 25.00 -16.61
CA GLY A 139 -1.35 26.02 -17.56
C GLY A 139 -2.28 26.17 -18.76
N TRP A 140 -2.75 25.04 -19.33
CA TRP A 140 -3.47 25.06 -20.62
C TRP A 140 -5.00 25.18 -20.51
N PHE A 141 -5.58 24.63 -19.45
CA PHE A 141 -7.04 24.49 -19.32
C PHE A 141 -7.63 25.22 -18.12
N CYS A 142 -6.83 25.98 -17.37
CA CYS A 142 -7.33 26.77 -16.24
C CYS A 142 -7.06 28.27 -16.47
N GLU A 143 -8.06 29.09 -16.23
CA GLU A 143 -7.97 30.55 -16.26
C GLU A 143 -8.26 31.09 -14.86
N VAL A 144 -7.46 32.05 -14.39
CA VAL A 144 -7.56 32.62 -13.05
C VAL A 144 -8.17 34.01 -13.12
N LYS A 145 -9.11 34.29 -12.22
CA LYS A 145 -9.64 35.62 -11.95
C LYS A 145 -9.42 35.94 -10.48
N ASP A 146 -8.74 37.05 -10.23
CA ASP A 146 -8.54 37.57 -8.87
C ASP A 146 -9.87 38.10 -8.33
N LEU A 147 -10.23 37.70 -7.11
CA LEU A 147 -11.41 38.17 -6.40
C LEU A 147 -11.06 39.08 -5.21
N GLY A 148 -9.80 39.42 -5.02
CA GLY A 148 -9.29 40.21 -3.91
C GLY A 148 -8.94 39.37 -2.68
N GLU A 149 -8.87 40.05 -1.53
CA GLU A 149 -8.49 39.45 -0.25
C GLU A 149 -9.70 39.27 0.69
N GLY A 150 -9.68 38.20 1.47
CA GLY A 150 -10.63 37.96 2.57
C GLY A 150 -9.96 37.23 3.72
N ASP A 151 -10.11 37.73 4.94
CA ASP A 151 -9.54 37.17 6.18
C ASP A 151 -8.00 36.92 6.11
N GLY A 152 -7.27 37.76 5.36
CA GLY A 152 -5.81 37.61 5.15
C GLY A 152 -5.42 36.54 4.11
N TRP A 153 -6.38 36.04 3.33
CA TRP A 153 -6.15 35.14 2.20
C TRP A 153 -6.47 35.85 0.89
N GLU A 154 -5.61 35.69 -0.11
CA GLU A 154 -5.94 36.05 -1.49
C GLU A 154 -6.88 34.99 -2.09
N ILE A 155 -7.98 35.45 -2.67
CA ILE A 155 -9.06 34.59 -3.16
C ILE A 155 -9.09 34.64 -4.68
N PHE A 156 -9.03 33.46 -5.30
CA PHE A 156 -9.05 33.28 -6.74
C PHE A 156 -10.25 32.47 -7.19
N LYS A 157 -10.83 32.87 -8.33
CA LYS A 157 -11.78 32.07 -9.10
C LYS A 157 -11.04 31.43 -10.25
N VAL A 158 -10.95 30.10 -10.24
CA VAL A 158 -10.30 29.33 -11.31
C VAL A 158 -11.36 28.68 -12.21
N ILE A 159 -11.41 29.12 -13.46
CA ILE A 159 -12.29 28.59 -14.51
C ILE A 159 -11.60 27.39 -15.16
N HIS A 160 -12.19 26.21 -15.05
CA HIS A 160 -11.69 24.97 -15.63
C HIS A 160 -12.38 24.68 -16.95
N LYS A 161 -11.61 24.66 -18.04
CA LYS A 161 -12.06 24.40 -19.40
C LYS A 161 -11.81 22.94 -19.83
N ASN A 162 -12.61 22.45 -20.77
CA ASN A 162 -12.37 21.16 -21.42
C ASN A 162 -11.39 21.31 -22.60
N GLN A 163 -11.15 20.23 -23.36
CA GLN A 163 -10.27 20.25 -24.54
C GLN A 163 -10.79 21.14 -25.68
N LYS A 164 -12.10 21.40 -25.74
CA LYS A 164 -12.72 22.34 -26.69
C LYS A 164 -12.71 23.78 -26.18
N HIS A 165 -12.02 24.06 -25.08
CA HIS A 165 -11.99 25.35 -24.38
C HIS A 165 -13.34 25.84 -23.83
N GLU A 166 -14.32 24.94 -23.71
CA GLU A 166 -15.62 25.25 -23.08
C GLU A 166 -15.50 25.17 -21.56
N VAL A 167 -16.21 26.06 -20.85
CA VAL A 167 -16.19 26.08 -19.38
C VAL A 167 -16.90 24.83 -18.83
N LYS A 168 -16.13 23.98 -18.16
CA LYS A 168 -16.64 22.76 -17.52
C LYS A 168 -17.09 23.01 -16.08
N ALA A 169 -16.30 23.78 -15.33
CA ALA A 169 -16.54 24.04 -13.92
C ALA A 169 -15.74 25.26 -13.45
N THR A 170 -16.11 25.80 -12.30
CA THR A 170 -15.34 26.87 -11.63
C THR A 170 -15.06 26.47 -10.19
N TYR A 171 -13.85 26.71 -9.72
CA TYR A 171 -13.39 26.41 -8.37
C TYR A 171 -12.87 27.67 -7.68
N LYS A 172 -12.95 27.69 -6.35
CA LYS A 172 -12.33 28.74 -5.53
C LYS A 172 -10.99 28.21 -5.05
N VAL A 173 -9.95 29.03 -5.16
CA VAL A 173 -8.62 28.77 -4.61
C VAL A 173 -8.27 29.90 -3.67
N GLU A 174 -7.80 29.57 -2.47
CA GLU A 174 -7.38 30.52 -1.45
C GLU A 174 -5.87 30.35 -1.26
N LEU A 175 -5.13 31.44 -1.31
CA LEU A 175 -3.68 31.47 -1.13
C LEU A 175 -3.33 32.41 0.03
N LYS A 176 -2.48 31.95 0.92
CA LYS A 176 -1.87 32.76 1.97
C LYS A 176 -0.36 32.75 1.78
N TYR A 177 0.21 33.88 1.39
CA TYR A 177 1.61 33.98 1.01
C TYR A 177 2.56 33.67 2.17
N ASP A 178 2.31 34.26 3.34
CA ASP A 178 3.18 34.13 4.51
C ASP A 178 3.30 32.69 4.98
N GLU A 179 2.18 31.96 4.98
CA GLU A 179 2.12 30.54 5.38
C GLU A 179 2.36 29.59 4.20
N LYS A 180 2.57 30.12 2.99
CA LYS A 180 2.60 29.35 1.73
C LYS A 180 1.43 28.36 1.61
N GLY A 181 0.29 28.72 2.18
CA GLY A 181 -0.92 27.92 2.26
C GLY A 181 -1.73 28.05 0.99
N VAL A 182 -2.05 26.94 0.33
CA VAL A 182 -2.99 26.89 -0.80
C VAL A 182 -4.13 25.90 -0.52
N SER A 183 -5.36 26.40 -0.61
CA SER A 183 -6.57 25.59 -0.48
C SER A 183 -7.39 25.70 -1.76
N CYS A 184 -7.95 24.58 -2.22
CA CYS A 184 -8.83 24.56 -3.39
C CYS A 184 -10.11 23.80 -3.07
N THR A 185 -11.27 24.36 -3.44
CA THR A 185 -12.58 23.72 -3.22
C THR A 185 -12.75 22.40 -3.97
N TYR A 186 -11.89 22.11 -4.96
CA TYR A 186 -11.84 20.79 -5.59
C TYR A 186 -11.35 19.69 -4.64
N GLY A 187 -10.66 20.02 -3.54
CA GLY A 187 -10.30 19.07 -2.48
C GLY A 187 -9.41 17.90 -2.96
N HIS A 188 -8.61 18.10 -4.00
CA HIS A 188 -7.79 17.02 -4.58
C HIS A 188 -6.66 16.59 -3.66
N PHE A 189 -6.01 17.55 -2.99
CA PHE A 189 -4.96 17.26 -2.03
C PHE A 189 -5.49 16.41 -0.87
N ASN A 190 -6.64 16.77 -0.30
CA ASN A 190 -7.25 15.99 0.77
C ASN A 190 -7.61 14.56 0.31
N ARG A 191 -7.92 14.35 -0.97
CA ARG A 191 -8.28 13.02 -1.51
C ARG A 191 -7.08 12.16 -1.90
N PHE A 192 -6.07 12.76 -2.53
CA PHE A 192 -4.99 12.04 -3.21
C PHE A 192 -3.60 12.38 -2.65
N GLY A 193 -3.47 13.46 -1.88
CA GLY A 193 -2.21 13.91 -1.30
C GLY A 193 -1.32 14.67 -2.29
N ILE A 194 -1.91 15.09 -3.41
CA ILE A 194 -1.25 15.84 -4.48
C ILE A 194 -2.12 17.05 -4.82
N LEU A 195 -1.50 18.23 -4.98
CA LEU A 195 -2.21 19.44 -5.39
C LEU A 195 -2.91 19.25 -6.74
N CYS A 196 -4.08 19.89 -6.93
CA CYS A 196 -4.74 19.88 -8.22
C CYS A 196 -4.15 20.93 -9.16
N ARG A 197 -4.44 20.78 -10.45
CA ARG A 197 -4.18 21.79 -11.48
C ARG A 197 -4.65 23.21 -11.14
N HIS A 198 -5.73 23.37 -10.36
CA HIS A 198 -6.21 24.71 -9.99
C HIS A 198 -5.28 25.39 -8.98
N ALA A 199 -4.83 24.65 -7.97
CA ALA A 199 -3.84 25.12 -7.02
C ALA A 199 -2.50 25.38 -7.71
N PHE A 200 -2.04 24.46 -8.57
CA PHE A 200 -0.82 24.68 -9.36
C PHE A 200 -0.92 25.91 -10.25
N LYS A 201 -2.07 26.14 -10.92
CA LYS A 201 -2.25 27.32 -11.76
C LYS A 201 -2.09 28.62 -10.96
N VAL A 202 -2.70 28.71 -9.78
CA VAL A 202 -2.54 29.88 -8.90
C VAL A 202 -1.08 30.03 -8.42
N LEU A 203 -0.43 28.94 -8.00
CA LEU A 203 0.99 28.98 -7.60
C LEU A 203 1.90 29.45 -8.74
N MET A 204 1.65 28.99 -9.97
CA MET A 204 2.40 29.41 -11.16
C MET A 204 2.16 30.89 -11.49
N ASP A 205 0.91 31.36 -11.45
CA ASP A 205 0.56 32.76 -11.73
C ASP A 205 1.12 33.73 -10.68
N LYS A 206 1.33 33.24 -9.45
CA LYS A 206 2.00 33.97 -8.36
C LYS A 206 3.51 33.69 -8.26
N ASN A 207 4.11 33.10 -9.29
CA ASN A 207 5.56 32.88 -9.42
C ASN A 207 6.21 32.05 -8.29
N PHE A 208 5.49 31.08 -7.73
CA PHE A 208 6.11 30.11 -6.82
C PHE A 208 7.07 29.20 -7.59
N ASN A 209 8.34 29.20 -7.20
CA ASN A 209 9.36 28.35 -7.81
C ASN A 209 9.42 26.92 -7.22
N GLU A 210 8.83 26.72 -6.04
CA GLU A 210 8.85 25.45 -5.33
C GLU A 210 7.45 25.10 -4.81
N ILE A 211 7.20 23.80 -4.69
CA ILE A 211 5.97 23.28 -4.08
C ILE A 211 6.11 23.49 -2.57
N PRO A 212 5.16 24.14 -1.87
CA PRO A 212 5.27 24.35 -0.44
C PRO A 212 5.37 23.03 0.31
N LYS A 213 6.29 22.96 1.29
CA LYS A 213 6.66 21.72 1.99
C LYS A 213 5.48 20.97 2.60
N GLN A 214 4.46 21.67 3.10
CA GLN A 214 3.25 21.06 3.67
C GLN A 214 2.41 20.25 2.66
N TYR A 215 2.60 20.45 1.36
CA TYR A 215 1.94 19.68 0.30
C TYR A 215 2.83 18.55 -0.27
N ILE A 216 4.01 18.35 0.32
CA ILE A 216 4.94 17.27 -0.01
C ILE A 216 4.81 16.20 1.07
N LEU A 217 3.97 15.19 0.82
CA LEU A 217 3.81 14.08 1.74
C LEU A 217 4.98 13.10 1.58
N SER A 218 5.59 12.70 2.70
CA SER A 218 6.70 11.74 2.74
C SER A 218 6.42 10.55 1.83
N ARG A 219 5.29 9.83 1.98
CA ARG A 219 4.87 8.69 1.13
C ARG A 219 5.12 8.84 -0.39
N TRP A 220 5.09 10.05 -0.94
CA TRP A 220 5.23 10.31 -2.36
C TRP A 220 6.64 10.72 -2.80
N THR A 221 7.56 10.96 -1.86
CA THR A 221 8.93 11.38 -2.13
C THR A 221 9.84 10.21 -2.47
N ASN A 222 11.01 10.52 -3.04
CA ASN A 222 12.01 9.52 -3.44
C ASN A 222 12.74 8.84 -2.26
N ASP A 223 12.59 9.39 -1.05
CA ASP A 223 13.44 9.06 0.10
C ASP A 223 12.66 8.34 1.22
N VAL A 224 11.54 7.69 0.87
CA VAL A 224 10.59 7.13 1.88
C VAL A 224 11.06 5.85 2.51
N ILE A 225 11.70 4.98 1.73
CA ILE A 225 12.12 3.68 2.23
C ILE A 225 13.51 3.86 2.81
N SER A 226 13.56 4.14 4.12
CA SER A 226 14.78 3.96 4.90
C SER A 226 15.31 2.55 4.63
N LEU A 227 16.60 2.46 4.34
CA LEU A 227 17.29 1.20 4.11
C LEU A 227 17.15 0.24 5.31
N ASN A 228 16.87 0.81 6.49
CA ASN A 228 16.52 0.09 7.72
C ASN A 228 15.31 -0.85 7.54
N TYR A 229 14.27 -0.44 6.79
CA TYR A 229 13.11 -1.30 6.52
C TYR A 229 13.41 -2.41 5.48
N GLN A 230 14.46 -2.22 4.66
CA GLN A 230 14.89 -3.25 3.71
C GLN A 230 15.74 -4.33 4.40
N LEU A 231 16.47 -3.98 5.47
CA LEU A 231 17.28 -4.90 6.26
C LEU A 231 16.49 -5.63 7.36
N SER A 232 15.52 -4.97 7.98
CA SER A 232 14.69 -5.56 9.05
C SER A 232 13.70 -6.62 8.54
N ARG A 233 13.47 -6.70 7.22
CA ARG A 233 12.48 -7.61 6.63
C ARG A 233 12.95 -9.06 6.48
N ASP A 234 14.26 -9.30 6.60
CA ASP A 234 14.85 -10.64 6.56
C ASP A 234 15.08 -11.26 7.95
N ARG A 235 14.76 -10.55 9.05
CA ARG A 235 14.89 -11.09 10.42
C ARG A 235 13.52 -11.13 11.12
N PHE A 236 12.94 -12.31 11.17
CA PHE A 236 11.70 -12.61 11.88
C PHE A 236 11.90 -12.85 13.40
N ASP A 237 13.04 -12.48 13.96
CA ASP A 237 13.32 -12.67 15.39
C ASP A 237 13.13 -11.37 16.16
N GLU A 238 12.70 -11.48 17.43
CA GLU A 238 12.58 -10.38 18.38
C GLU A 238 13.87 -9.56 18.40
N GLU A 239 13.81 -8.33 17.87
CA GLU A 239 14.98 -7.47 17.81
C GLU A 239 15.28 -6.86 19.18
N ASP A 240 16.51 -7.05 19.65
CA ASP A 240 17.12 -6.22 20.69
C ASP A 240 17.25 -4.78 20.15
N GLU A 241 16.60 -3.83 20.82
CA GLU A 241 16.54 -2.42 20.41
C GLU A 241 17.93 -1.79 20.27
N GLU A 242 18.92 -2.24 21.05
CA GLU A 242 20.30 -1.76 20.96
C GLU A 242 21.01 -2.29 19.71
N VAL A 243 20.80 -3.57 19.39
CA VAL A 243 21.34 -4.18 18.17
C VAL A 243 20.78 -3.49 16.94
N THR A 244 19.49 -3.17 16.91
CA THR A 244 18.87 -2.44 15.81
C THR A 244 19.43 -1.03 15.66
N LYS A 245 19.69 -0.31 16.78
CA LYS A 245 20.36 1.00 16.74
C LYS A 245 21.76 0.93 16.14
N LEU A 246 22.56 -0.06 16.56
CA LEU A 246 23.92 -0.25 16.05
C LEU A 246 23.93 -0.62 14.56
N VAL A 247 23.03 -1.50 14.12
CA VAL A 247 22.89 -1.84 12.69
C VAL A 247 22.56 -0.60 11.86
N ASN A 248 21.63 0.23 12.34
CA ASN A 248 21.25 1.47 11.65
C ASN A 248 22.40 2.47 11.57
N GLU A 249 23.18 2.63 12.64
CA GLU A 249 24.34 3.52 12.67
C GLU A 249 25.43 3.07 11.68
N VAL A 250 25.79 1.79 11.69
CA VAL A 250 26.77 1.22 10.76
C VAL A 250 26.30 1.40 9.31
N PHE A 251 25.00 1.16 9.08
CA PHE A 251 24.41 1.34 7.76
C PHE A 251 24.52 2.79 7.25
N LEU A 252 24.07 3.76 8.05
CA LEU A 252 24.11 5.18 7.71
C LEU A 252 25.54 5.67 7.43
N ASN A 253 26.51 5.19 8.20
CA ASN A 253 27.91 5.54 8.02
C ASN A 253 28.44 5.03 6.67
N VAL A 254 28.10 3.80 6.27
CA VAL A 254 28.50 3.23 4.97
C VAL A 254 27.83 3.96 3.81
N GLU A 255 26.52 4.23 3.90
CA GLU A 255 25.78 4.95 2.85
C GLU A 255 26.32 6.37 2.65
N THR A 256 26.53 7.11 3.75
CA THR A 256 27.10 8.47 3.71
C THR A 256 28.49 8.45 3.10
N THR A 257 29.31 7.46 3.45
CA THR A 257 30.65 7.30 2.87
C THR A 257 30.59 7.04 1.38
N LEU A 258 29.68 6.15 0.93
CA LEU A 258 29.45 5.87 -0.48
C LEU A 258 29.01 7.11 -1.25
N ASP A 259 28.10 7.93 -0.71
CA ASP A 259 27.65 9.15 -1.35
C ASP A 259 28.74 10.21 -1.50
N ILE A 260 29.70 10.25 -0.57
CA ILE A 260 30.87 11.14 -0.66
C ILE A 260 31.82 10.66 -1.78
N VAL A 261 32.05 9.35 -1.90
CA VAL A 261 33.10 8.81 -2.79
C VAL A 261 32.61 8.34 -4.16
N ARG A 262 31.29 8.24 -4.39
CA ARG A 262 30.67 7.67 -5.61
C ARG A 262 31.14 8.25 -6.94
N HIS A 263 31.66 9.47 -6.94
CA HIS A 263 32.14 10.17 -8.14
C HIS A 263 33.66 10.14 -8.32
N ASP A 264 34.39 9.58 -7.36
CA ASP A 264 35.84 9.49 -7.35
C ASP A 264 36.28 8.02 -7.41
N LYS A 265 36.69 7.58 -8.59
CA LYS A 265 37.06 6.18 -8.87
C LYS A 265 38.15 5.66 -7.93
N GLN A 266 39.12 6.50 -7.56
CA GLN A 266 40.23 6.08 -6.70
C GLN A 266 39.76 5.88 -5.26
N LYS A 267 38.94 6.81 -4.75
CA LYS A 267 38.36 6.68 -3.41
C LYS A 267 37.33 5.55 -3.32
N LEU A 268 36.58 5.30 -4.39
CA LEU A 268 35.64 4.19 -4.46
C LEU A 268 36.38 2.84 -4.46
N ALA A 269 37.49 2.73 -5.19
CA ALA A 269 38.34 1.52 -5.17
C ALA A 269 38.95 1.29 -3.78
N PHE A 270 39.40 2.36 -3.12
CA PHE A 270 39.90 2.28 -1.74
C PHE A 270 38.82 1.82 -0.76
N LEU A 271 37.59 2.33 -0.89
CA LEU A 271 36.46 1.90 -0.06
C LEU A 271 36.15 0.42 -0.30
N ALA A 272 36.13 -0.03 -1.57
CA ALA A 272 35.87 -1.43 -1.92
C ALA A 272 36.88 -2.38 -1.26
N GLU A 273 38.18 -2.07 -1.34
CA GLU A 273 39.26 -2.84 -0.70
C GLU A 273 39.06 -2.90 0.82
N LYS A 274 38.74 -1.78 1.47
CA LYS A 274 38.49 -1.73 2.92
C LYS A 274 37.26 -2.56 3.32
N THR A 275 36.18 -2.49 2.56
CA THR A 275 34.98 -3.29 2.83
C THR A 275 35.21 -4.79 2.63
N GLU A 276 36.09 -5.18 1.70
CA GLU A 276 36.44 -6.58 1.47
C GLU A 276 37.27 -7.15 2.62
N ILE A 277 38.23 -6.37 3.14
CA ILE A 277 38.99 -6.75 4.34
C ILE A 277 38.05 -6.94 5.54
N LEU A 278 37.19 -5.95 5.80
CA LEU A 278 36.22 -6.00 6.89
C LEU A 278 35.29 -7.22 6.77
N LEU A 279 34.81 -7.52 5.55
CA LEU A 279 33.97 -8.68 5.30
C LEU A 279 34.69 -10.00 5.64
N ASN A 280 35.97 -10.11 5.30
CA ASN A 280 36.76 -11.31 5.58
C ASN A 280 37.05 -11.47 7.08
N GLU A 281 37.33 -10.37 7.79
CA GLU A 281 37.50 -10.37 9.24
C GLU A 281 36.23 -10.80 9.98
N VAL A 282 35.07 -10.29 9.56
CA VAL A 282 33.78 -10.68 10.15
C VAL A 282 33.49 -12.16 9.86
N LYS A 283 33.74 -12.63 8.64
CA LYS A 283 33.58 -14.05 8.29
C LYS A 283 34.48 -14.99 9.09
N SER A 284 35.70 -14.58 9.42
CA SER A 284 36.60 -15.39 10.25
C SER A 284 36.22 -15.42 11.72
N ASN A 285 35.53 -14.39 12.22
CA ASN A 285 35.15 -14.25 13.62
C ASN A 285 33.74 -14.73 13.95
N CYS A 286 32.86 -14.88 12.94
CA CYS A 286 31.54 -15.46 13.11
C CYS A 286 31.56 -16.96 12.75
N SER A 287 31.24 -17.83 13.71
CA SER A 287 30.81 -19.19 13.39
C SER A 287 29.48 -19.10 12.65
N CYS A 288 29.48 -19.34 11.35
CA CYS A 288 28.26 -19.47 10.57
C CYS A 288 27.36 -20.54 11.19
N GLU A 289 26.21 -20.14 11.74
CA GLU A 289 25.15 -21.08 12.06
C GLU A 289 24.80 -21.84 10.77
N LYS A 290 24.66 -23.17 10.92
CA LYS A 290 24.31 -24.05 9.81
C LYS A 290 23.01 -23.54 9.16
N PRO A 291 22.83 -23.71 7.84
CA PRO A 291 21.58 -23.33 7.19
C PRO A 291 20.40 -23.96 7.93
N ILE A 292 19.53 -23.09 8.45
CA ILE A 292 18.35 -23.46 9.23
C ILE A 292 17.48 -24.37 8.35
N THR A 293 17.26 -25.60 8.77
CA THR A 293 16.39 -26.52 8.04
C THR A 293 14.93 -26.19 8.32
N ASN A 294 14.01 -26.59 7.42
CA ASN A 294 12.57 -26.37 7.64
C ASN A 294 12.07 -26.97 8.98
N SER A 295 12.75 -28.00 9.50
CA SER A 295 12.48 -28.57 10.81
C SER A 295 12.78 -27.56 11.93
N ASP A 296 13.97 -26.95 11.90
CA ASP A 296 14.41 -25.97 12.90
C ASP A 296 13.48 -24.74 12.95
N ILE A 297 12.93 -24.32 11.80
CA ILE A 297 11.96 -23.21 11.71
C ILE A 297 10.64 -23.58 12.42
N LEU A 298 10.15 -24.81 12.20
CA LEU A 298 8.91 -25.28 12.81
C LEU A 298 9.05 -25.45 14.32
N GLU A 299 10.18 -25.99 14.78
CA GLU A 299 10.46 -26.13 16.22
C GLU A 299 10.52 -24.77 16.92
N LYS A 300 11.16 -23.77 16.28
CA LYS A 300 11.26 -22.40 16.82
C LYS A 300 9.92 -21.65 16.84
N LEU A 301 9.08 -21.83 15.83
CA LEU A 301 7.77 -21.15 15.75
C LEU A 301 6.73 -21.71 16.74
N TYR A 302 6.76 -23.03 16.96
CA TYR A 302 5.74 -23.70 17.77
C TYR A 302 6.25 -24.11 19.17
N ASN A 303 7.56 -23.99 19.44
CA ASN A 303 8.21 -24.46 20.68
C ASN A 303 7.95 -25.96 20.94
N VAL A 304 7.90 -26.76 19.86
CA VAL A 304 7.66 -28.21 19.93
C VAL A 304 8.70 -28.94 19.11
N THR A 305 9.41 -29.89 19.71
CA THR A 305 10.27 -30.84 19.00
C THR A 305 9.42 -31.84 18.23
N ILE A 306 9.67 -32.01 16.93
CA ILE A 306 8.90 -32.94 16.10
C ILE A 306 9.28 -34.37 16.51
N PRO A 307 8.35 -35.22 16.98
CA PRO A 307 8.67 -36.61 17.33
C PRO A 307 9.06 -37.41 16.07
N GLU A 308 9.97 -38.38 16.21
CA GLU A 308 10.41 -39.26 15.12
C GLU A 308 9.25 -40.09 14.52
N GLU A 309 8.21 -40.35 15.31
CA GLU A 309 6.97 -41.02 14.88
C GLU A 309 5.76 -40.11 15.12
N VAL A 310 5.05 -39.79 14.05
CA VAL A 310 3.80 -39.01 14.09
C VAL A 310 2.62 -39.95 13.87
N GLU A 311 1.86 -40.24 14.93
CA GLU A 311 0.57 -40.91 14.81
C GLU A 311 -0.47 -39.92 14.27
N ILE A 312 -0.83 -40.06 12.99
CA ILE A 312 -1.84 -39.23 12.33
C ILE A 312 -3.22 -39.83 12.59
N PHE A 313 -3.99 -39.20 13.47
CA PHE A 313 -5.40 -39.55 13.68
C PHE A 313 -6.28 -38.92 12.59
N VAL A 314 -7.09 -39.74 11.92
CA VAL A 314 -8.08 -39.25 10.94
C VAL A 314 -9.23 -38.57 11.70
N PRO A 315 -9.53 -37.28 11.44
CA PRO A 315 -10.61 -36.60 12.15
C PRO A 315 -12.00 -37.15 11.79
N GLU A 316 -12.88 -37.26 12.77
CA GLU A 316 -14.27 -37.65 12.56
C GLU A 316 -15.01 -36.64 11.66
N VAL A 317 -15.80 -37.15 10.72
CA VAL A 317 -16.50 -36.34 9.73
C VAL A 317 -17.70 -35.65 10.38
N HIS A 318 -17.59 -34.33 10.60
CA HIS A 318 -18.74 -33.51 10.98
C HIS A 318 -19.42 -32.86 9.77
N HIS A 319 -20.75 -32.90 9.75
CA HIS A 319 -21.57 -32.25 8.74
C HIS A 319 -21.86 -30.78 9.10
N ASN A 320 -21.34 -29.85 8.29
CA ASN A 320 -21.62 -28.42 8.48
C ASN A 320 -23.03 -28.09 7.97
N LYS A 321 -23.85 -27.43 8.80
CA LYS A 321 -25.29 -27.15 8.56
C LYS A 321 -25.65 -26.36 7.29
N ILE A 322 -24.71 -25.88 6.48
CA ILE A 322 -24.99 -24.92 5.38
C ILE A 322 -24.51 -25.39 3.99
N SER A 323 -23.92 -26.58 3.84
CA SER A 323 -23.50 -27.08 2.52
C SER A 323 -23.74 -28.58 2.40
N ARG A 324 -24.61 -28.99 1.47
CA ARG A 324 -24.81 -30.40 1.08
C ARG A 324 -23.62 -30.97 0.27
N LYS A 325 -22.42 -30.36 0.32
CA LYS A 325 -21.23 -30.91 -0.31
C LYS A 325 -20.43 -31.71 0.72
N LYS A 326 -20.20 -32.99 0.41
CA LYS A 326 -19.26 -33.85 1.16
C LYS A 326 -17.88 -33.17 1.19
N ARG A 327 -17.20 -33.25 2.33
CA ARG A 327 -15.80 -32.84 2.51
C ARG A 327 -14.95 -33.38 1.36
N LEU A 328 -14.13 -32.52 0.77
CA LEU A 328 -13.14 -32.95 -0.23
C LEU A 328 -12.02 -33.70 0.49
N ILE A 329 -11.85 -34.98 0.15
CA ILE A 329 -10.79 -35.86 0.65
C ILE A 329 -9.52 -35.60 -0.19
N GLY A 330 -8.40 -35.32 0.48
CA GLY A 330 -7.11 -35.06 -0.18
C GLY A 330 -6.52 -36.31 -0.84
N GLU A 331 -5.58 -36.16 -1.78
CA GLU A 331 -4.98 -37.31 -2.49
C GLU A 331 -4.21 -38.26 -1.56
N VAL A 332 -3.50 -37.71 -0.56
CA VAL A 332 -2.80 -38.51 0.47
C VAL A 332 -3.80 -39.31 1.32
N GLU A 333 -4.93 -38.70 1.65
CA GLU A 333 -5.99 -39.35 2.43
C GLU A 333 -6.68 -40.45 1.59
N LYS A 334 -6.85 -40.23 0.27
CA LYS A 334 -7.31 -41.28 -0.66
C LYS A 334 -6.35 -42.45 -0.74
N SER A 335 -5.04 -42.21 -0.83
CA SER A 335 -4.05 -43.30 -0.87
C SER A 335 -4.03 -44.11 0.41
N ILE A 336 -4.26 -43.48 1.57
CA ILE A 336 -4.34 -44.18 2.87
C ILE A 336 -5.61 -45.05 2.94
N TYR A 337 -6.76 -44.56 2.47
CA TYR A 337 -8.00 -45.35 2.38
C TYR A 337 -7.93 -46.49 1.35
N GLU A 338 -7.20 -46.30 0.25
CA GLU A 338 -6.96 -47.34 -0.75
C GLU A 338 -6.04 -48.43 -0.19
N CYS A 339 -4.97 -48.04 0.52
CA CYS A 339 -4.05 -48.97 1.17
C CYS A 339 -4.74 -49.78 2.29
N SER A 340 -5.57 -49.15 3.13
CA SER A 340 -6.31 -49.86 4.19
C SER A 340 -7.35 -50.84 3.64
N ASN A 341 -7.97 -50.53 2.49
CA ASN A 341 -8.91 -51.42 1.82
C ASN A 341 -8.22 -52.62 1.14
N GLU A 342 -6.97 -52.45 0.67
CA GLU A 342 -6.17 -53.56 0.15
C GLU A 342 -5.71 -54.49 1.27
N GLU A 343 -5.32 -53.97 2.43
CA GLU A 343 -4.97 -54.77 3.61
C GLU A 343 -6.19 -55.56 4.15
N GLN A 344 -7.38 -54.93 4.20
CA GLN A 344 -8.62 -55.63 4.58
C GLN A 344 -9.02 -56.72 3.58
N LYS A 345 -8.82 -56.49 2.27
CA LYS A 345 -9.05 -57.52 1.24
C LYS A 345 -8.05 -58.67 1.37
N MET A 346 -6.78 -58.39 1.64
CA MET A 346 -5.74 -59.40 1.87
C MET A 346 -6.05 -60.24 3.12
N PHE A 347 -6.48 -59.62 4.22
CA PHE A 347 -6.93 -60.32 5.43
C PHE A 347 -8.15 -61.22 5.17
N THR A 348 -9.12 -60.75 4.38
CA THR A 348 -10.33 -61.53 4.05
C THR A 348 -10.02 -62.72 3.13
N ILE A 349 -9.06 -62.57 2.22
CA ILE A 349 -8.60 -63.64 1.32
C ILE A 349 -7.74 -64.66 2.07
N TRP A 350 -6.90 -64.21 3.01
CA TRP A 350 -6.07 -65.10 3.84
C TRP A 350 -6.93 -65.90 4.83
N TYR A 351 -7.90 -65.27 5.51
CA TYR A 351 -8.81 -65.95 6.44
C TYR A 351 -9.67 -67.04 5.75
N LYS A 352 -10.10 -66.81 4.50
CA LYS A 352 -10.84 -67.82 3.72
C LYS A 352 -9.99 -69.00 3.25
N ARG A 353 -8.66 -68.86 3.17
CA ARG A 353 -7.74 -69.94 2.76
C ARG A 353 -7.26 -70.82 3.90
N THR A 354 -7.41 -70.38 5.16
CA THR A 354 -6.98 -71.15 6.34
C THR A 354 -8.12 -71.90 7.05
N THR A 355 -9.37 -71.71 6.63
CA THR A 355 -10.57 -72.36 7.21
C THR A 355 -11.34 -73.26 6.24
N GLN A 356 -10.69 -73.73 5.17
CA GLN A 356 -11.07 -74.89 4.34
C GLN A 356 -9.85 -75.79 4.22
#